data_AF-A0A7J7K313-F1
#
_entry.id   AF-A0A7J7K313-F1
#
_cell.length_a   1.000
_cell.length_b   1.000
_cell.length_c   1.000
_cell.angle_alpha   90.00
_cell.angle_beta   90.00
_cell.angle_gamma   90.00
#
_symmetry.space_group_name_H-M   'P 1'
#
loop_
_entity.id
_entity.type
_entity.pdbx_description
1 polymer ?
#
loop_
_entity_poly.entity_id
_entity_poly.type
_entity_poly.pdbx_seq_one_letter_code
_entity_poly.pdbx_strand_id
1 'polypeptide(L)'
;MMGRYIEPIEDVPCGNIVGLVGVDQYLVKTGTITTFKDAHNMKVMKFSVSPVVRVAVECKNPSDLPKLVEGLKRLAKSDPMVQCCIEESGEHIIAGAGELHLEICLKDLEEDHAGIPLKKSDPVVSYRETVTENSDKTCLSKSPNKHNRLFMTASPMHSDLPDAIEKGDINPRQDPKERAKILAEKFDMDVNDVRKIWCFGPDGTGANMVVDVTRAVQYLNEIKDSVVAGFQWATKEGVLCEENMRGVRFNIHDVTLHADAIHRGVVRSSHHKKMLVCMSADCSAQYDGTCVPCRNAGNDIATFFYLVSCTWP
;
A
#
# COMPACT_ATOMS: atom_id res chain seq x y z
N MET A 1 -1.20 -29.69 24.42
CA MET A 1 0.10 -29.14 24.89
C MET A 1 0.02 -28.91 26.38
N MET A 2 0.84 -29.60 27.17
CA MET A 2 0.93 -29.45 28.63
C MET A 2 2.14 -28.58 28.98
N GLY A 3 2.16 -27.35 28.49
CA GLY A 3 3.27 -26.40 28.67
C GLY A 3 4.57 -26.91 28.05
N ARG A 4 5.42 -27.60 28.84
CA ARG A 4 6.69 -28.16 28.38
C ARG A 4 6.57 -29.49 27.65
N TYR A 5 5.54 -30.28 27.95
CA TYR A 5 5.38 -31.63 27.38
C TYR A 5 4.25 -31.66 26.35
N ILE A 6 4.40 -32.53 25.36
CA ILE A 6 3.40 -32.78 24.31
C ILE A 6 2.94 -34.22 24.50
N GLU A 7 1.63 -34.41 24.58
CA GLU A 7 1.00 -35.72 24.66
C GLU A 7 0.20 -35.94 23.36
N PRO A 8 0.46 -37.03 22.62
CA PRO A 8 -0.30 -37.36 21.43
C PRO A 8 -1.69 -37.89 21.83
N ILE A 9 -2.72 -37.38 21.17
CA ILE A 9 -4.12 -37.79 21.36
C ILE A 9 -4.66 -38.18 19.97
N GLU A 10 -5.53 -39.20 19.91
CA GLU A 10 -6.09 -39.69 18.65
C GLU A 10 -7.17 -38.75 18.07
N ASP A 11 -8.10 -38.27 18.90
CA ASP A 11 -9.22 -37.42 18.49
C ASP A 11 -9.50 -36.28 19.48
N VAL A 12 -10.11 -35.21 18.98
CA VAL A 12 -10.35 -33.97 19.72
C VAL A 12 -11.76 -33.45 19.42
N PRO A 13 -12.65 -33.30 20.43
CA PRO A 13 -13.97 -32.73 20.22
C PRO A 13 -13.92 -31.20 20.03
N CYS A 14 -15.01 -30.63 19.50
CA CYS A 14 -15.10 -29.20 19.22
C CYS A 14 -14.96 -28.34 20.49
N GLY A 15 -14.33 -27.18 20.37
CA GLY A 15 -14.15 -26.21 21.45
C GLY A 15 -12.80 -26.28 22.20
N ASN A 16 -11.98 -27.30 21.92
CA ASN A 16 -10.67 -27.47 22.53
C ASN A 16 -9.54 -26.83 21.71
N ILE A 17 -8.44 -26.46 22.39
CA ILE A 17 -7.20 -25.94 21.77
C ILE A 17 -6.20 -27.09 21.64
N VAL A 18 -5.74 -27.36 20.42
CA VAL A 18 -4.80 -28.45 20.12
C VAL A 18 -3.70 -28.02 19.16
N GLY A 19 -2.54 -28.66 19.29
CA GLY A 19 -1.44 -28.53 18.34
C GLY A 19 -1.55 -29.62 17.29
N LEU A 20 -1.45 -29.24 16.01
CA LEU A 20 -1.43 -30.17 14.89
C LEU A 20 -0.02 -30.21 14.30
N VAL A 21 0.49 -31.43 14.08
CA VAL A 21 1.79 -31.65 13.44
C VAL A 21 1.57 -32.11 12.00
N GLY A 22 2.39 -31.62 11.06
CA GLY A 22 2.35 -32.01 9.64
C GLY A 22 1.58 -31.07 8.71
N VAL A 23 0.88 -30.07 9.25
CA VAL A 23 0.16 -29.05 8.45
C VAL A 23 1.00 -27.82 8.11
N ASP A 24 2.22 -27.74 8.63
CA ASP A 24 3.13 -26.60 8.50
C ASP A 24 3.44 -26.26 7.02
N GLN A 25 3.61 -27.26 6.15
CA GLN A 25 3.96 -27.00 4.75
C GLN A 25 2.94 -26.14 3.99
N TYR A 26 1.66 -26.19 4.38
CA TYR A 26 0.56 -25.57 3.63
C TYR A 26 0.08 -24.24 4.21
N LEU A 27 0.43 -23.95 5.47
CA LEU A 27 -0.07 -22.79 6.19
C LEU A 27 1.03 -21.74 6.35
N VAL A 28 0.66 -20.49 6.07
CA VAL A 28 1.49 -19.32 6.38
C VAL A 28 0.69 -18.46 7.35
N LYS A 29 1.20 -18.33 8.59
CA LYS A 29 0.61 -17.59 9.72
C LYS A 29 -0.75 -18.12 10.19
N THR A 30 -1.82 -17.80 9.47
CA THR A 30 -3.19 -18.12 9.86
C THR A 30 -3.89 -18.86 8.73
N GLY A 31 -4.62 -19.92 9.06
CA GLY A 31 -5.53 -20.55 8.12
C GLY A 31 -6.60 -21.38 8.83
N THR A 32 -7.62 -21.73 8.06
CA THR A 32 -8.76 -22.50 8.54
C THR A 32 -8.72 -23.87 7.88
N ILE A 33 -8.65 -24.94 8.68
CA ILE A 33 -8.70 -26.32 8.18
C ILE A 33 -10.15 -26.77 8.22
N THR A 34 -10.68 -27.22 7.09
CA THR A 34 -12.06 -27.67 6.97
C THR A 34 -12.14 -28.91 6.10
N THR A 35 -13.13 -29.76 6.39
CA THR A 35 -13.46 -30.94 5.57
C THR A 35 -14.51 -30.63 4.50
N PHE A 36 -15.16 -29.47 4.59
CA PHE A 36 -16.25 -29.07 3.71
C PHE A 36 -15.76 -28.13 2.61
N LYS A 37 -16.20 -28.37 1.36
CA LYS A 37 -15.69 -27.67 0.18
C LYS A 37 -16.11 -26.20 0.09
N ASP A 38 -17.32 -25.86 0.54
CA ASP A 38 -17.85 -24.49 0.47
C ASP A 38 -17.63 -23.70 1.77
N ALA A 39 -16.72 -24.17 2.62
CA ALA A 39 -16.38 -23.49 3.86
C ALA A 39 -15.60 -22.19 3.58
N HIS A 40 -15.95 -21.15 4.31
CA HIS A 40 -15.26 -19.85 4.23
C HIS A 40 -14.17 -19.76 5.28
N ASN A 41 -13.10 -19.02 4.97
CA ASN A 41 -12.04 -18.74 5.94
C ASN A 41 -12.58 -17.96 7.13
N MET A 42 -12.07 -18.29 8.32
CA MET A 42 -12.32 -17.49 9.52
C MET A 42 -11.70 -16.10 9.36
N LYS A 43 -12.30 -15.11 10.03
CA LYS A 43 -11.82 -13.73 9.98
C LYS A 43 -10.39 -13.67 10.52
N VAL A 44 -9.47 -13.23 9.67
CA VAL A 44 -8.07 -13.03 10.06
C VAL A 44 -7.99 -11.94 11.13
N MET A 45 -7.14 -12.17 12.14
CA MET A 45 -6.90 -11.17 13.18
C MET A 45 -6.26 -9.93 12.56
N LYS A 46 -6.81 -8.76 12.84
CA LYS A 46 -6.16 -7.48 12.53
C LYS A 46 -5.15 -7.23 13.64
N PHE A 47 -3.87 -7.19 13.29
CA PHE A 47 -2.84 -6.79 14.24
C PHE A 47 -2.97 -5.29 14.53
N SER A 48 -2.89 -4.92 15.81
CA SER A 48 -3.00 -3.52 16.24
C SER A 48 -1.81 -2.68 15.78
N VAL A 49 -0.68 -3.33 15.49
CA VAL A 49 0.58 -2.69 15.11
C VAL A 49 0.95 -3.14 13.71
N SER A 50 1.47 -2.23 12.89
CA SER A 50 2.05 -2.55 11.59
C SER A 50 3.58 -2.66 11.72
N PRO A 51 4.25 -3.57 10.98
CA PRO A 51 5.70 -3.64 11.01
C PRO A 51 6.28 -2.41 10.30
N VAL A 52 6.88 -1.50 11.07
CA VAL A 52 7.34 -0.19 10.57
C VAL A 52 8.85 -0.17 10.36
N VAL A 53 9.60 -0.92 11.17
CA VAL A 53 11.06 -0.94 11.11
C VAL A 53 11.47 -2.03 10.12
N ARG A 54 12.33 -1.68 9.16
CA ARG A 54 12.83 -2.54 8.08
C ARG A 54 14.34 -2.66 8.16
N VAL A 55 14.85 -3.86 7.95
CA VAL A 55 16.29 -4.13 7.85
C VAL A 55 16.53 -4.98 6.61
N ALA A 56 17.49 -4.56 5.78
CA ALA A 56 17.99 -5.37 4.68
C ALA A 56 18.96 -6.42 5.22
N VAL A 57 18.78 -7.65 4.75
CA VAL A 57 19.53 -8.83 5.20
C VAL A 57 20.16 -9.51 4.00
N GLU A 58 21.47 -9.64 4.03
CA GLU A 58 22.25 -10.33 3.00
C GLU A 58 23.05 -11.49 3.62
N CYS A 59 23.27 -12.56 2.86
CA CYS A 59 24.26 -13.57 3.25
C CYS A 59 25.67 -13.01 3.11
N LYS A 60 26.57 -13.28 4.07
CA LYS A 60 28.00 -12.98 3.87
C LYS A 60 28.60 -13.79 2.72
N ASN A 61 28.16 -15.03 2.55
CA ASN A 61 28.57 -15.91 1.46
C ASN A 61 27.42 -16.06 0.46
N PRO A 62 27.62 -15.76 -0.83
CA PRO A 62 26.55 -15.85 -1.84
C PRO A 62 26.08 -17.29 -2.09
N SER A 63 26.92 -18.29 -1.82
CA SER A 63 26.57 -19.71 -1.96
C SER A 63 25.48 -20.18 -0.99
N ASP A 64 25.26 -19.44 0.10
CA ASP A 64 24.31 -19.80 1.16
C ASP A 64 22.93 -19.15 0.97
N LEU A 65 22.72 -18.40 -0.11
CA LEU A 65 21.45 -17.72 -0.43
C LEU A 65 20.21 -18.66 -0.39
N PRO A 66 20.26 -19.91 -0.88
CA PRO A 66 19.10 -20.82 -0.80
C PRO A 66 18.65 -21.10 0.65
N LYS A 67 19.61 -21.20 1.57
CA LYS A 67 19.32 -21.43 2.99
C LYS A 67 18.75 -20.18 3.66
N LEU A 68 19.18 -18.98 3.26
CA LEU A 68 18.56 -17.74 3.72
C LEU A 68 17.10 -17.65 3.28
N VAL A 69 16.81 -17.95 2.02
CA VAL A 69 15.42 -17.95 1.51
C VAL A 69 14.55 -18.96 2.25
N GLU A 70 15.08 -20.13 2.58
CA GLU A 70 14.38 -21.12 3.39
C GLU A 70 14.20 -20.64 4.84
N GLY A 71 15.23 -20.04 5.44
CA GLY A 71 15.20 -19.47 6.78
C GLY A 71 14.18 -18.34 6.92
N LEU A 72 14.12 -17.42 5.94
CA LEU A 72 13.14 -16.34 5.90
C LEU A 72 11.70 -16.85 5.79
N LYS A 73 11.48 -17.95 5.05
CA LYS A 73 10.15 -18.61 4.99
C LYS A 73 9.76 -19.24 6.32
N ARG A 74 10.73 -19.81 7.05
CA ARG A 74 10.49 -20.35 8.41
C ARG A 74 10.22 -19.23 9.40
N LEU A 75 10.98 -18.14 9.35
CA LEU A 75 10.79 -16.95 10.18
C LEU A 75 9.40 -16.32 9.98
N ALA A 76 8.96 -16.20 8.73
CA ALA A 76 7.62 -15.68 8.40
C ALA A 76 6.46 -16.56 8.90
N LYS A 77 6.74 -17.82 9.26
CA LYS A 77 5.77 -18.76 9.85
C LYS A 77 5.82 -18.76 11.36
N SER A 78 6.99 -18.59 11.96
CA SER A 78 7.16 -18.54 13.42
C SER A 78 6.57 -17.26 14.00
N ASP A 79 6.80 -16.11 13.35
CA ASP A 79 6.27 -14.83 13.81
C ASP A 79 5.16 -14.27 12.88
N PRO A 80 3.94 -14.02 13.39
CA PRO A 80 2.85 -13.49 12.59
C PRO A 80 3.04 -12.02 12.17
N MET A 81 3.80 -11.24 12.93
CA MET A 81 4.04 -9.81 12.73
C MET A 81 5.17 -9.53 11.73
N VAL A 82 6.15 -10.42 11.63
CA VAL A 82 7.27 -10.27 10.70
C VAL A 82 6.77 -10.33 9.26
N GLN A 83 7.24 -9.41 8.43
CA GLN A 83 7.04 -9.45 6.98
C GLN A 83 8.39 -9.56 6.29
N CYS A 84 8.57 -10.62 5.52
CA CYS A 84 9.74 -10.82 4.68
C CYS A 84 9.35 -10.46 3.24
N CYS A 85 9.94 -9.41 2.69
CA CYS A 85 9.69 -8.94 1.33
C CYS A 85 10.99 -8.98 0.54
N ILE A 86 10.88 -9.12 -0.78
CA ILE A 86 12.00 -8.97 -1.71
C ILE A 86 11.74 -7.67 -2.46
N GLU A 87 12.66 -6.72 -2.37
CA GLU A 87 12.58 -5.48 -3.13
C GLU A 87 12.97 -5.69 -4.60
N GLU A 88 12.61 -4.73 -5.45
CA GLU A 88 12.99 -4.75 -6.87
C GLU A 88 14.52 -4.66 -7.08
N SER A 89 15.23 -4.10 -6.10
CA SER A 89 16.70 -4.11 -6.00
C SER A 89 17.29 -5.52 -5.87
N GLY A 90 16.48 -6.52 -5.51
CA GLY A 90 16.90 -7.87 -5.22
C GLY A 90 17.32 -8.08 -3.75
N GLU A 91 17.19 -7.05 -2.91
CA GLU A 91 17.49 -7.14 -1.49
C GLU A 91 16.37 -7.84 -0.71
N HIS A 92 16.76 -8.63 0.30
CA HIS A 92 15.81 -9.26 1.21
C HIS A 92 15.57 -8.36 2.41
N ILE A 93 14.32 -7.91 2.59
CA ILE A 93 13.94 -7.03 3.70
C ILE A 93 13.10 -7.79 4.71
N ILE A 94 13.47 -7.62 5.98
CA ILE A 94 12.70 -8.06 7.13
C ILE A 94 12.10 -6.82 7.79
N ALA A 95 10.77 -6.79 7.88
CA ALA A 95 10.03 -5.75 8.59
C ALA A 95 9.50 -6.30 9.92
N GLY A 96 9.73 -5.56 11.00
CA GLY A 96 9.30 -5.89 12.35
C GLY A 96 8.59 -4.72 13.03
N ALA A 97 7.98 -5.00 14.19
CA ALA A 97 7.18 -4.02 14.93
C ALA A 97 8.04 -2.96 15.66
N GLY A 98 9.30 -3.29 15.96
CA GLY A 98 10.23 -2.42 16.68
C GLY A 98 11.64 -2.98 16.69
N GLU A 99 12.59 -2.23 17.25
CA GLU A 99 14.02 -2.57 17.25
C GLU A 99 14.30 -3.89 17.96
N LEU A 100 13.81 -4.05 19.20
CA LEU A 100 14.02 -5.27 19.99
C LEU A 100 13.43 -6.51 19.28
N HIS A 101 12.27 -6.35 18.64
CA HIS A 101 11.64 -7.43 17.90
C HIS A 101 12.54 -7.86 16.72
N LEU A 102 13.05 -6.90 15.94
CA LEU A 102 13.98 -7.22 14.85
C LEU A 102 15.27 -7.86 15.34
N GLU A 103 15.84 -7.41 16.46
CA GLU A 103 17.05 -8.02 17.03
C GLU A 103 16.86 -9.50 17.36
N ILE A 104 15.73 -9.86 17.96
CA ILE A 104 15.38 -11.26 18.25
C ILE A 104 15.19 -12.04 16.95
N CYS A 105 14.42 -11.50 15.99
CA CYS A 105 14.20 -12.17 14.71
C CYS A 105 15.48 -12.40 13.91
N LEU A 106 16.40 -11.44 13.93
CA LEU A 106 17.70 -11.58 13.27
C LEU A 106 18.57 -12.63 13.96
N LYS A 107 18.53 -12.69 15.30
CA LYS A 107 19.24 -13.71 16.06
C LYS A 107 18.69 -15.12 15.77
N ASP A 108 17.37 -15.28 15.79
CA ASP A 108 16.71 -16.56 15.48
C ASP A 108 16.98 -16.99 14.02
N LEU A 109 17.09 -16.02 13.10
CA LEU A 109 17.46 -16.29 11.72
C LEU A 109 18.90 -16.78 11.59
N GLU A 110 19.86 -16.15 12.30
CA GLU A 110 21.27 -16.54 12.29
C GLU A 110 21.53 -17.88 13.00
N GLU A 111 20.91 -18.12 14.16
CA GLU A 111 21.19 -19.28 15.02
C GLU A 111 20.38 -20.52 14.63
N ASP A 112 19.05 -20.38 14.45
CA ASP A 112 18.14 -21.54 14.37
C ASP A 112 17.58 -21.79 12.97
N HIS A 113 17.17 -20.74 12.24
CA HIS A 113 16.45 -20.93 10.98
C HIS A 113 17.38 -21.13 9.78
N ALA A 114 18.37 -20.25 9.58
CA ALA A 114 19.30 -20.31 8.46
C ALA A 114 20.67 -20.89 8.88
N GLY A 115 21.13 -20.65 10.11
CA GLY A 115 22.41 -21.17 10.61
C GLY A 115 23.63 -20.58 9.87
N ILE A 116 23.53 -19.33 9.41
CA ILE A 116 24.52 -18.68 8.53
C ILE A 116 24.83 -17.30 9.06
N PRO A 117 26.08 -16.83 8.96
CA PRO A 117 26.40 -15.44 9.30
C PRO A 117 25.77 -14.46 8.30
N LEU A 118 24.95 -13.53 8.80
CA LEU A 118 24.27 -12.53 7.97
C LEU A 118 24.99 -11.18 8.05
N LYS A 119 24.75 -10.36 7.03
CA LYS A 119 25.11 -8.95 6.99
C LYS A 119 23.81 -8.16 7.07
N LYS A 120 23.70 -7.32 8.10
CA LYS A 120 22.53 -6.49 8.40
C LYS A 120 22.82 -5.04 8.05
N SER A 121 21.86 -4.38 7.42
CA SER A 121 21.86 -2.92 7.27
C SER A 121 21.40 -2.24 8.55
N ASP A 122 21.55 -0.91 8.60
CA ASP A 122 20.90 -0.11 9.63
C ASP A 122 19.36 -0.19 9.47
N PRO A 123 18.61 -0.15 10.58
CA PRO A 123 17.16 -0.18 10.56
C PRO A 123 16.62 1.12 9.97
N VAL A 124 15.82 1.00 8.91
CA VAL A 124 15.11 2.10 8.26
C VAL A 124 13.63 2.02 8.62
N VAL A 125 13.00 3.16 8.86
CA VAL A 125 11.56 3.23 9.12
C VAL A 125 10.84 3.48 7.80
N SER A 126 9.75 2.77 7.53
CA SER A 126 8.92 3.10 6.37
C SER A 126 8.27 4.47 6.54
N TYR A 127 8.47 5.36 5.60
CA TYR A 127 7.76 6.62 5.55
C TYR A 127 6.39 6.44 4.89
N ARG A 128 5.58 7.49 5.00
CA ARG A 128 4.32 7.63 4.28
C ARG A 128 4.28 9.02 3.69
N GLU A 129 3.76 9.12 2.48
CA GLU A 129 3.68 10.39 1.78
C GLU A 129 2.34 11.07 2.02
N THR A 130 2.35 12.37 2.31
CA THR A 130 1.13 13.19 2.46
C THR A 130 1.30 14.52 1.76
N VAL A 131 0.19 15.17 1.46
CA VAL A 131 0.17 16.58 1.04
C VAL A 131 -0.14 17.45 2.26
N THR A 132 0.47 18.63 2.35
CA THR A 132 0.24 19.60 3.43
C THR A 132 -0.76 20.68 3.04
N GLU A 133 -0.72 21.11 1.78
CA GLU A 133 -1.54 22.19 1.24
C GLU A 133 -2.33 21.72 0.01
N ASN A 134 -3.35 22.50 -0.37
CA ASN A 134 -4.09 22.26 -1.60
C ASN A 134 -3.19 22.56 -2.81
N SER A 135 -3.34 21.78 -3.87
CA SER A 135 -2.61 22.03 -5.12
C SER A 135 -2.97 23.40 -5.72
N ASP A 136 -1.96 24.25 -5.96
CA ASP A 136 -2.12 25.57 -6.56
C ASP A 136 -2.69 25.54 -8.00
N LYS A 137 -2.37 24.48 -8.75
CA LYS A 137 -2.74 24.33 -10.15
C LYS A 137 -3.50 23.03 -10.35
N THR A 138 -4.55 23.09 -11.17
CA THR A 138 -5.22 21.89 -11.65
C THR A 138 -4.30 21.13 -12.60
N CYS A 139 -3.90 19.93 -12.19
CA CYS A 139 -3.02 19.08 -12.97
C CYS A 139 -3.80 18.47 -14.14
N LEU A 140 -3.24 18.58 -15.34
CA LEU A 140 -3.76 17.99 -16.56
C LEU A 140 -2.92 16.77 -16.92
N SER A 141 -3.57 15.65 -17.20
CA SER A 141 -2.91 14.54 -17.87
C SER A 141 -3.69 14.03 -19.07
N LYS A 142 -2.95 13.53 -20.06
CA LYS A 142 -3.45 13.07 -21.34
C LYS A 142 -3.18 11.58 -21.48
N SER A 143 -4.14 10.85 -22.04
CA SER A 143 -3.93 9.47 -22.47
C SER A 143 -2.84 9.37 -23.54
N PRO A 144 -2.17 8.21 -23.71
CA PRO A 144 -1.22 7.99 -24.80
C PRO A 144 -1.79 8.29 -26.18
N ASN A 145 -3.09 8.05 -26.36
CA ASN A 145 -3.83 8.34 -27.59
C ASN A 145 -4.12 9.84 -27.77
N LYS A 146 -3.76 10.70 -26.82
CA LYS A 146 -3.97 12.18 -26.80
C LYS A 146 -5.43 12.64 -26.86
N HIS A 147 -6.40 11.73 -26.99
CA HIS A 147 -7.82 12.05 -27.08
C HIS A 147 -8.47 12.26 -25.72
N ASN A 148 -8.09 11.48 -24.70
CA ASN A 148 -8.65 11.62 -23.36
C ASN A 148 -7.76 12.52 -22.51
N ARG A 149 -8.36 13.41 -21.72
CA ARG A 149 -7.66 14.26 -20.75
C ARG A 149 -8.40 14.30 -19.42
N LEU A 150 -7.65 14.23 -18.33
CA LEU A 150 -8.14 14.23 -16.96
C LEU A 150 -7.57 15.43 -16.20
N PHE A 151 -8.44 16.16 -15.51
CA PHE A 151 -8.10 17.32 -14.69
C PHE A 151 -8.39 17.02 -13.22
N MET A 152 -7.39 17.20 -12.38
CA MET A 152 -7.40 16.66 -11.02
C MET A 152 -6.57 17.56 -10.09
N THR A 153 -6.99 17.66 -8.83
CA THR A 153 -6.30 18.40 -7.76
C THR A 153 -6.15 17.49 -6.54
N ALA A 154 -5.12 17.77 -5.74
CA ALA A 154 -4.89 17.09 -4.46
C ALA A 154 -5.12 18.08 -3.31
N SER A 155 -5.72 17.57 -2.24
CA SER A 155 -6.02 18.33 -1.02
C SER A 155 -5.70 17.47 0.21
N PRO A 156 -5.16 18.05 1.30
CA PRO A 156 -4.97 17.33 2.55
C PRO A 156 -6.33 16.97 3.15
N MET A 157 -6.39 15.81 3.81
CA MET A 157 -7.52 15.46 4.66
C MET A 157 -7.40 16.12 6.03
N HIS A 158 -8.54 16.29 6.71
CA HIS A 158 -8.55 16.62 8.13
C HIS A 158 -7.80 15.55 8.94
N SER A 159 -7.03 15.96 9.95
CA SER A 159 -6.11 15.10 10.72
C SER A 159 -6.75 13.81 11.24
N ASP A 160 -8.01 13.89 11.65
CA ASP A 160 -8.71 12.79 12.32
C ASP A 160 -9.35 11.79 11.33
N LEU A 161 -9.48 12.18 10.07
CA LEU A 161 -10.15 11.39 9.04
C LEU A 161 -9.35 10.15 8.63
N PRO A 162 -8.03 10.23 8.39
CA PRO A 162 -7.17 9.07 8.18
C PRO A 162 -7.29 8.01 9.28
N ASP A 163 -7.29 8.43 10.54
CA ASP A 163 -7.37 7.52 11.69
C ASP A 163 -8.72 6.82 11.78
N ALA A 164 -9.82 7.55 11.47
CA ALA A 164 -11.16 6.98 11.44
C ALA A 164 -11.35 5.95 10.30
N ILE A 165 -10.71 6.18 9.15
CA ILE A 165 -10.70 5.23 8.04
C ILE A 165 -9.90 3.97 8.42
N GLU A 166 -8.71 4.13 9.01
CA GLU A 166 -7.85 3.00 9.43
C GLU A 166 -8.49 2.16 10.56
N LYS A 167 -9.20 2.79 11.51
CA LYS A 167 -9.99 2.09 12.54
C LYS A 167 -11.18 1.34 11.95
N GLY A 168 -11.64 1.73 10.76
CA GLY A 168 -12.79 1.14 10.08
C GLY A 168 -14.13 1.70 10.54
N ASP A 169 -14.17 2.92 11.08
CA ASP A 169 -15.43 3.65 11.29
C ASP A 169 -16.07 4.00 9.94
N ILE A 170 -15.23 4.32 8.96
CA ILE A 170 -15.61 4.60 7.57
C ILE A 170 -15.13 3.45 6.71
N ASN A 171 -16.06 2.70 6.11
CA ASN A 171 -15.74 1.59 5.21
C ASN A 171 -16.30 1.84 3.80
N PRO A 172 -15.65 1.34 2.74
CA PRO A 172 -16.19 1.37 1.38
C PRO A 172 -17.52 0.63 1.23
N ARG A 173 -17.75 -0.39 2.07
CA ARG A 173 -18.93 -1.27 2.03
C ARG A 173 -20.17 -0.70 2.70
N GLN A 174 -20.04 0.37 3.49
CA GLN A 174 -21.18 1.03 4.13
C GLN A 174 -22.06 1.72 3.10
N ASP A 175 -23.33 1.94 3.44
CA ASP A 175 -24.23 2.68 2.57
C ASP A 175 -23.71 4.11 2.34
N PRO A 176 -23.66 4.59 1.08
CA PRO A 176 -23.14 5.92 0.77
C PRO A 176 -23.85 7.06 1.51
N LYS A 177 -25.13 6.90 1.90
CA LYS A 177 -25.88 7.94 2.63
C LYS A 177 -25.46 8.02 4.09
N GLU A 178 -25.30 6.86 4.74
CA GLU A 178 -24.84 6.79 6.14
C GLU A 178 -23.41 7.32 6.26
N ARG A 179 -22.54 6.90 5.33
CA ARG A 179 -21.17 7.40 5.23
C ARG A 179 -21.14 8.91 5.01
N ALA A 180 -22.02 9.44 4.14
CA ALA A 180 -22.10 10.87 3.90
C ALA A 180 -22.53 11.67 5.12
N LYS A 181 -23.46 11.13 5.92
CA LYS A 181 -23.90 11.76 7.16
C LYS A 181 -22.76 11.82 8.18
N ILE A 182 -22.04 10.72 8.39
CA ILE A 182 -20.91 10.66 9.33
C ILE A 182 -19.81 11.65 8.93
N LEU A 183 -19.50 11.71 7.63
CA LEU A 183 -18.45 12.59 7.11
C LEU A 183 -18.82 14.08 7.16
N ALA A 184 -20.09 14.42 6.90
CA ALA A 184 -20.57 15.78 7.02
C ALA A 184 -20.65 16.25 8.49
N GLU A 185 -21.15 15.39 9.39
CA GLU A 185 -21.33 15.76 10.80
C GLU A 185 -20.02 15.83 11.58
N LYS A 186 -19.06 14.93 11.31
CA LYS A 186 -17.81 14.85 12.09
C LYS A 186 -16.63 15.60 11.47
N PHE A 187 -16.60 15.74 10.15
CA PHE A 187 -15.42 16.25 9.42
C PHE A 187 -15.73 17.46 8.52
N ASP A 188 -16.92 18.05 8.67
CA ASP A 188 -17.37 19.26 7.95
C ASP A 188 -17.19 19.18 6.41
N MET A 189 -17.35 17.98 5.85
CA MET A 189 -17.25 17.77 4.40
C MET A 189 -18.59 18.05 3.71
N ASP A 190 -18.55 18.64 2.51
CA ASP A 190 -19.77 18.87 1.74
C ASP A 190 -20.48 17.56 1.40
N VAL A 191 -21.80 17.52 1.64
CA VAL A 191 -22.65 16.34 1.44
C VAL A 191 -22.65 15.90 -0.02
N ASN A 192 -22.50 16.83 -0.96
CA ASN A 192 -22.47 16.52 -2.40
C ASN A 192 -21.19 15.80 -2.79
N ASP A 193 -20.05 16.27 -2.29
CA ASP A 193 -18.74 15.68 -2.52
C ASP A 193 -18.64 14.29 -1.92
N VAL A 194 -19.11 14.13 -0.69
CA VAL A 194 -18.98 12.85 0.02
C VAL A 194 -19.80 11.72 -0.63
N ARG A 195 -20.98 12.05 -1.18
CA ARG A 195 -21.79 11.08 -1.94
C ARG A 195 -21.09 10.59 -3.21
N LYS A 196 -20.16 11.38 -3.74
CA LYS A 196 -19.42 11.11 -4.97
C LYS A 196 -18.02 10.53 -4.73
N ILE A 197 -17.75 9.99 -3.54
CA ILE A 197 -16.52 9.22 -3.29
C ILE A 197 -16.54 7.94 -4.12
N TRP A 198 -15.51 7.75 -4.96
CA TRP A 198 -15.38 6.57 -5.80
C TRP A 198 -14.73 5.39 -5.06
N CYS A 199 -13.62 5.63 -4.37
CA CYS A 199 -12.89 4.60 -3.65
C CYS A 199 -11.99 5.21 -2.57
N PHE A 200 -11.58 4.33 -1.65
CA PHE A 200 -10.50 4.57 -0.69
C PHE A 200 -9.27 3.77 -1.11
N GLY A 201 -8.06 4.19 -0.73
CA GLY A 201 -6.82 3.50 -1.14
C GLY A 201 -5.65 3.77 -0.21
N PRO A 202 -4.60 2.91 -0.17
CA PRO A 202 -4.43 1.69 -0.96
C PRO A 202 -5.31 0.50 -0.51
N ASP A 203 -5.42 -0.52 -1.37
CA ASP A 203 -6.18 -1.77 -1.20
C ASP A 203 -7.66 -1.63 -0.80
N GLY A 204 -8.27 -0.49 -1.12
CA GLY A 204 -9.67 -0.22 -0.80
C GLY A 204 -9.92 0.23 0.63
N THR A 205 -8.97 0.11 1.56
CA THR A 205 -9.17 0.48 2.98
C THR A 205 -8.19 1.53 3.49
N GLY A 206 -7.25 1.97 2.66
CA GLY A 206 -6.28 2.98 3.06
C GLY A 206 -6.87 4.38 3.19
N ALA A 207 -6.14 5.22 3.91
CA ALA A 207 -6.52 6.58 4.28
C ALA A 207 -6.33 7.62 3.16
N ASN A 208 -6.65 7.27 1.91
CA ASN A 208 -6.71 8.18 0.78
C ASN A 208 -8.07 8.04 0.10
N MET A 209 -8.58 9.09 -0.55
CA MET A 209 -9.87 9.00 -1.25
C MET A 209 -9.88 9.77 -2.56
N VAL A 210 -10.70 9.28 -3.50
CA VAL A 210 -11.00 9.97 -4.75
C VAL A 210 -12.45 10.45 -4.72
N VAL A 211 -12.63 11.74 -4.97
CA VAL A 211 -13.92 12.42 -5.03
C VAL A 211 -14.15 12.96 -6.43
N ASP A 212 -15.33 12.68 -6.97
CA ASP A 212 -15.78 13.25 -8.22
C ASP A 212 -16.48 14.60 -8.00
N VAL A 213 -15.85 15.68 -8.51
CA VAL A 213 -16.38 17.06 -8.47
C VAL A 213 -16.80 17.52 -9.88
N THR A 214 -16.83 16.60 -10.85
CA THR A 214 -17.13 16.92 -12.24
C THR A 214 -18.58 17.38 -12.42
N ARG A 215 -18.79 18.21 -13.46
CA ARG A 215 -20.11 18.71 -13.86
C ARG A 215 -20.38 18.33 -15.31
N ALA A 216 -21.42 17.50 -15.51
CA ALA A 216 -21.96 17.14 -16.82
C ALA A 216 -20.98 16.46 -17.81
N VAL A 217 -20.12 15.57 -17.32
CA VAL A 217 -19.24 14.74 -18.17
C VAL A 217 -20.00 13.52 -18.70
N GLN A 218 -19.97 13.32 -20.01
CA GLN A 218 -20.54 12.14 -20.66
C GLN A 218 -19.64 10.92 -20.45
N TYR A 219 -20.23 9.72 -20.31
CA TYR A 219 -19.52 8.44 -20.21
C TYR A 219 -18.58 8.28 -18.99
N LEU A 220 -18.77 9.09 -17.93
CA LEU A 220 -17.93 9.06 -16.73
C LEU A 220 -17.91 7.69 -16.02
N ASN A 221 -19.03 6.95 -16.07
CA ASN A 221 -19.13 5.64 -15.44
C ASN A 221 -18.23 4.59 -16.11
N GLU A 222 -17.89 4.74 -17.40
CA GLU A 222 -17.04 3.77 -18.11
C GLU A 222 -15.57 3.88 -17.69
N ILE A 223 -15.13 5.07 -17.30
CA ILE A 223 -13.74 5.30 -16.89
C ILE A 223 -13.50 5.05 -15.40
N LYS A 224 -14.58 4.94 -14.61
CA LYS A 224 -14.52 4.82 -13.16
C LYS A 224 -13.59 3.70 -12.72
N ASP A 225 -13.76 2.50 -13.27
CA ASP A 225 -12.95 1.34 -12.90
C ASP A 225 -11.47 1.51 -13.26
N SER A 226 -11.19 2.20 -14.38
CA SER A 226 -9.81 2.50 -14.81
C SER A 226 -9.13 3.49 -13.88
N VAL A 227 -9.85 4.54 -13.45
CA VAL A 227 -9.33 5.54 -12.51
C VAL A 227 -9.15 4.93 -11.12
N VAL A 228 -10.11 4.12 -10.65
CA VAL A 228 -10.00 3.41 -9.36
C VAL A 228 -8.77 2.50 -9.35
N ALA A 229 -8.56 1.72 -10.41
CA ALA A 229 -7.38 0.85 -10.52
C ALA A 229 -6.06 1.65 -10.52
N GLY A 230 -6.00 2.74 -11.30
CA GLY A 230 -4.83 3.61 -11.32
C GLY A 230 -4.56 4.29 -9.97
N PHE A 231 -5.62 4.67 -9.26
CA PHE A 231 -5.53 5.26 -7.93
C PHE A 231 -4.97 4.29 -6.90
N GLN A 232 -5.44 3.04 -6.85
CA GLN A 232 -4.92 2.05 -5.89
C GLN A 232 -3.41 1.86 -6.04
N TRP A 233 -2.92 1.81 -7.28
CA TRP A 233 -1.50 1.68 -7.58
C TRP A 233 -0.72 2.93 -7.17
N ALA A 234 -1.19 4.11 -7.54
CA ALA A 234 -0.53 5.37 -7.19
C ALA A 234 -0.47 5.58 -5.66
N THR A 235 -1.50 5.18 -4.92
CA THR A 235 -1.50 5.29 -3.44
C THR A 235 -0.58 4.28 -2.75
N LYS A 236 -0.15 3.25 -3.47
CA LYS A 236 0.75 2.22 -2.97
C LYS A 236 2.22 2.57 -3.27
N GLU A 237 2.50 3.03 -4.48
CA GLU A 237 3.80 3.53 -4.91
C GLU A 237 3.73 5.07 -4.96
N GLY A 238 4.14 5.72 -3.87
CA GLY A 238 4.23 7.17 -3.77
C GLY A 238 5.22 7.79 -4.78
N VAL A 239 5.21 9.10 -4.85
CA VAL A 239 5.93 9.89 -5.85
C VAL A 239 7.35 10.20 -5.43
N LEU A 240 7.54 10.44 -4.14
CA LEU A 240 8.80 10.94 -3.60
C LEU A 240 9.76 9.79 -3.31
N CYS A 241 9.25 8.75 -2.67
CA CYS A 241 10.02 7.63 -2.14
C CYS A 241 9.44 6.26 -2.52
N GLU A 242 8.45 6.21 -3.42
CA GLU A 242 7.77 4.96 -3.81
C GLU A 242 7.09 4.23 -2.63
N GLU A 243 6.73 4.97 -1.58
CA GLU A 243 6.07 4.44 -0.39
C GLU A 243 4.59 4.81 -0.32
N ASN A 244 3.83 4.14 0.55
CA ASN A 244 2.39 4.31 0.63
C ASN A 244 2.01 5.77 0.97
N MET A 245 1.05 6.32 0.21
CA MET A 245 0.45 7.62 0.53
C MET A 245 -0.51 7.51 1.71
N ARG A 246 -0.69 8.60 2.47
CA ARG A 246 -1.65 8.72 3.57
C ARG A 246 -2.23 10.12 3.64
N GLY A 247 -3.53 10.24 3.87
CA GLY A 247 -4.18 11.51 4.18
C GLY A 247 -4.43 12.40 2.96
N VAL A 248 -4.48 11.84 1.75
CA VAL A 248 -4.63 12.61 0.52
C VAL A 248 -6.03 12.44 -0.09
N ARG A 249 -6.72 13.55 -0.30
CA ARG A 249 -7.99 13.63 -1.04
C ARG A 249 -7.73 14.13 -2.45
N PHE A 250 -8.05 13.31 -3.45
CA PHE A 250 -7.98 13.67 -4.87
C PHE A 250 -9.35 14.09 -5.38
N ASN A 251 -9.45 15.27 -5.97
CA ASN A 251 -10.67 15.79 -6.57
C ASN A 251 -10.55 15.78 -8.10
N ILE A 252 -11.51 15.15 -8.77
CA ILE A 252 -11.60 15.16 -10.23
C ILE A 252 -12.50 16.33 -10.63
N HIS A 253 -11.93 17.31 -11.35
CA HIS A 253 -12.66 18.51 -11.76
C HIS A 253 -13.30 18.37 -13.14
N ASP A 254 -12.56 17.84 -14.10
CA ASP A 254 -13.04 17.72 -15.48
C ASP A 254 -12.40 16.52 -16.18
N VAL A 255 -13.16 15.93 -17.10
CA VAL A 255 -12.68 14.85 -17.96
C VAL A 255 -13.18 15.05 -19.37
N THR A 256 -12.25 15.03 -20.32
CA THR A 256 -12.54 15.02 -21.74
C THR A 256 -12.30 13.61 -22.26
N LEU A 257 -13.33 12.99 -22.83
CA LEU A 257 -13.30 11.62 -23.32
C LEU A 257 -13.62 11.59 -24.82
N HIS A 258 -12.97 10.66 -25.54
CA HIS A 258 -13.29 10.40 -26.94
C HIS A 258 -14.70 9.80 -27.09
N ALA A 259 -15.36 10.05 -28.23
CA ALA A 259 -16.73 9.59 -28.47
C ALA A 259 -16.87 8.06 -28.63
N ASP A 260 -15.78 7.32 -28.85
CA ASP A 260 -15.79 5.87 -29.07
C ASP A 260 -15.23 5.09 -27.88
N ALA A 261 -15.93 4.05 -27.44
CA ALA A 261 -15.56 3.25 -26.28
C ALA A 261 -14.20 2.53 -26.46
N ILE A 262 -13.80 2.22 -27.69
CA ILE A 262 -12.50 1.58 -28.00
C ILE A 262 -11.33 2.51 -27.64
N HIS A 263 -11.52 3.82 -27.76
CA HIS A 263 -10.52 4.83 -27.41
C HIS A 263 -10.66 5.34 -25.97
N ARG A 264 -11.72 4.92 -25.26
CA ARG A 264 -11.97 5.17 -23.83
C ARG A 264 -11.56 4.00 -22.94
N GLY A 265 -11.63 2.78 -23.49
CA GLY A 265 -11.35 1.51 -22.82
C GLY A 265 -9.87 1.26 -22.54
N VAL A 266 -9.65 0.35 -21.60
CA VAL A 266 -8.39 0.04 -20.91
C VAL A 266 -7.21 -0.16 -21.85
N VAL A 267 -6.51 0.92 -22.21
CA VAL A 267 -5.08 0.80 -22.47
C VAL A 267 -4.48 0.48 -21.11
N ARG A 268 -4.01 -0.76 -20.91
CA ARG A 268 -3.17 -1.21 -19.78
C ARG A 268 -1.97 -0.27 -19.68
N SER A 269 -2.20 0.90 -19.13
CA SER A 269 -1.26 1.99 -19.16
C SER A 269 -0.48 1.84 -17.88
N SER A 270 0.59 1.07 -17.96
CA SER A 270 1.82 1.32 -17.20
C SER A 270 2.22 2.82 -17.21
N HIS A 271 1.69 3.61 -18.15
CA HIS A 271 1.83 5.08 -18.23
C HIS A 271 0.86 5.88 -17.33
N HIS A 272 -0.21 5.28 -16.80
CA HIS A 272 -1.02 5.91 -15.74
C HIS A 272 -0.26 5.91 -14.39
N LYS A 273 0.83 5.12 -14.25
CA LYS A 273 1.76 5.24 -13.12
C LYS A 273 2.25 6.68 -12.96
N LYS A 274 2.72 7.32 -14.03
CA LYS A 274 3.23 8.72 -13.99
C LYS A 274 2.14 9.79 -13.78
N MET A 275 0.86 9.43 -13.91
CA MET A 275 -0.24 10.38 -14.13
C MET A 275 -0.88 10.88 -12.83
N LEU A 276 -1.06 10.01 -11.83
CA LEU A 276 -1.35 10.47 -10.46
C LEU A 276 -0.09 11.00 -9.77
N VAL A 277 1.07 10.47 -10.17
CA VAL A 277 2.38 10.76 -9.58
C VAL A 277 2.83 12.22 -9.79
N CYS A 278 2.34 12.93 -10.83
CA CYS A 278 2.63 14.38 -10.95
C CYS A 278 1.74 15.29 -10.06
N MET A 279 0.77 14.76 -9.31
CA MET A 279 -0.27 15.59 -8.66
C MET A 279 -0.04 15.86 -7.18
N SER A 280 0.89 15.15 -6.54
CA SER A 280 1.33 15.41 -5.16
C SER A 280 2.70 16.07 -5.07
N ALA A 281 3.46 16.15 -6.16
CA ALA A 281 4.72 16.89 -6.18
C ALA A 281 4.45 18.39 -6.34
N ASP A 282 4.89 19.16 -5.35
CA ASP A 282 5.30 20.56 -5.46
C ASP A 282 6.27 20.73 -6.64
N CYS A 283 5.76 20.72 -7.86
CA CYS A 283 6.51 21.00 -9.07
C CYS A 283 5.91 22.25 -9.71
N SER A 284 6.12 23.36 -9.02
CA SER A 284 6.10 24.73 -9.55
C SER A 284 7.25 24.96 -10.55
N ALA A 285 7.48 24.03 -11.47
CA ALA A 285 8.42 24.15 -12.58
C ALA A 285 7.72 23.80 -13.90
N GLN A 286 6.79 24.67 -14.31
CA GLN A 286 6.46 24.84 -15.72
C GLN A 286 7.32 26.00 -16.22
N TYR A 287 8.51 25.70 -16.75
CA TYR A 287 9.15 26.60 -17.72
C TYR A 287 8.82 26.10 -19.12
N ASP A 288 8.36 27.05 -19.91
CA ASP A 288 8.04 27.05 -21.33
C ASP A 288 8.57 25.88 -22.17
N GLY A 289 7.65 25.19 -22.83
CA GLY A 289 7.85 24.75 -24.22
C GLY A 289 8.94 23.72 -24.52
N THR A 290 9.60 23.12 -23.54
CA THR A 290 10.61 22.08 -23.78
C THR A 290 10.28 20.81 -23.01
N CYS A 291 9.76 19.83 -23.76
CA CYS A 291 9.89 18.44 -23.36
C CYS A 291 11.39 18.12 -23.28
N VAL A 292 11.97 18.06 -22.08
CA VAL A 292 13.27 17.42 -21.90
C VAL A 292 13.04 15.91 -21.92
N PRO A 293 13.69 15.17 -22.84
CA PRO A 293 13.27 13.83 -23.19
C PRO A 293 13.54 12.85 -22.06
N CYS A 294 12.65 11.87 -21.92
CA CYS A 294 13.08 10.53 -21.51
C CYS A 294 14.27 10.13 -22.39
N ARG A 295 15.49 10.22 -21.87
CA ARG A 295 16.66 9.56 -22.44
C ARG A 295 17.39 8.82 -21.35
N ASN A 296 17.21 7.50 -21.43
CA ASN A 296 18.14 6.45 -21.10
C ASN A 296 18.63 6.36 -19.65
N ALA A 297 18.24 5.24 -19.04
CA ALA A 297 19.14 4.41 -18.27
C ALA A 297 20.59 4.56 -18.74
N GLY A 298 21.48 4.91 -17.83
CA GLY A 298 22.90 4.93 -18.10
C GLY A 298 23.64 5.06 -16.79
N ASN A 299 24.03 3.89 -16.27
CA ASN A 299 25.07 3.65 -15.26
C ASN A 299 25.21 4.63 -14.10
N ASP A 300 25.00 4.06 -12.91
CA ASP A 300 25.80 4.27 -11.71
C ASP A 300 25.95 5.69 -11.13
N ILE A 301 25.43 5.78 -9.90
CA ILE A 301 26.06 6.43 -8.74
C ILE A 301 26.01 7.96 -8.69
N ALA A 302 25.29 8.40 -7.64
CA ALA A 302 25.55 9.56 -6.79
C ALA A 302 25.03 10.94 -7.22
N THR A 303 24.19 11.45 -6.31
CA THR A 303 24.05 12.86 -5.87
C THR A 303 23.32 13.80 -6.83
N PHE A 304 22.18 14.35 -6.39
CA PHE A 304 22.05 15.79 -6.13
C PHE A 304 20.83 16.06 -5.23
N PHE A 305 21.11 16.76 -4.13
CA PHE A 305 20.24 17.11 -3.01
C PHE A 305 19.59 18.49 -3.22
N TYR A 306 18.56 18.79 -2.39
CA TYR A 306 17.82 20.06 -2.15
C TYR A 306 16.63 20.35 -3.07
N LEU A 307 15.44 20.79 -2.60
CA LEU A 307 15.08 21.62 -1.43
C LEU A 307 13.58 21.38 -1.08
N VAL A 308 13.23 20.87 0.10
CA VAL A 308 11.94 21.18 0.77
C VAL A 308 12.16 21.25 2.27
N SER A 309 11.76 22.39 2.83
CA SER A 309 11.93 22.82 4.20
C SER A 309 11.09 21.99 5.18
N CYS A 310 11.72 21.11 5.94
CA CYS A 310 11.15 20.59 7.19
C CYS A 310 11.20 21.70 8.26
N THR A 311 10.12 22.45 8.42
CA THR A 311 9.87 23.19 9.65
C THR A 311 9.17 22.25 10.64
N TRP A 312 9.92 21.78 11.64
CA TRP A 312 9.38 21.23 12.89
C TRP A 312 9.58 22.29 14.00
N PRO A 313 8.68 22.39 14.99
CA PRO A 313 9.07 22.86 16.31
C PRO A 313 9.93 21.83 17.05
#